data_AF-A0A5K4F2Z6-F1
#
_entry.id   AF-A0A5K4F2Z6-F1
#
_cell.length_a   1.000
_cell.length_b   1.000
_cell.length_c   1.000
_cell.angle_alpha   90.00
_cell.angle_beta   90.00
_cell.angle_gamma   90.00
#
_symmetry.space_group_name_H-M   'P 1'
#
loop_
_entity.id
_entity.type
_entity.pdbx_description
1 polymer ?
#
loop_
_entity_poly.entity_id
_entity_poly.type
_entity_poly.pdbx_seq_one_letter_code
_entity_poly.pdbx_strand_id
1 'polypeptide(L)'
;MPSKLCHLLTNFYPTIMNNKIINVKDASLNLNAIVQLISQNDGVVALPTDTIYGLACSVFNTEAIERIRRIKGRSETKPMAICLDQEFSEIWSSIDLIINGGPIQSDIFSGNSDCSRAGSTIIDLCNCDKSVYSVVRNGSAYNATVAILEGRYNLSLSDNFSNTNN
;
A
#
# COMPACT_ATOMS: atom_id res chain seq x y z
N MET A 1 11.20 -4.92 -39.90
CA MET A 1 10.58 -5.63 -38.77
C MET A 1 10.65 -4.71 -37.55
N PRO A 2 9.66 -3.83 -37.30
CA PRO A 2 9.72 -2.95 -36.13
C PRO A 2 9.48 -3.77 -34.85
N SER A 3 10.26 -3.46 -33.82
CA SER A 3 10.36 -4.14 -32.53
C SER A 3 9.01 -4.25 -31.80
N LYS A 4 8.77 -5.42 -31.19
CA LYS A 4 7.63 -5.77 -30.30
C LYS A 4 7.36 -4.78 -29.15
N LEU A 5 8.18 -3.75 -28.96
CA LEU A 5 7.97 -2.69 -27.97
C LEU A 5 6.81 -1.74 -28.33
N CYS A 6 6.50 -1.53 -29.62
CA CYS A 6 5.48 -0.55 -30.02
C CYS A 6 4.03 -1.02 -29.78
N HIS A 7 3.79 -2.31 -29.56
CA HIS A 7 2.46 -2.83 -29.24
C HIS A 7 2.08 -2.70 -27.77
N LEU A 8 3.04 -2.48 -26.86
CA LEU A 8 2.77 -2.41 -25.42
C LEU A 8 2.22 -1.06 -24.95
N LEU A 9 2.22 -0.03 -25.80
CA LEU A 9 1.76 1.32 -25.48
C LEU A 9 0.43 1.70 -26.15
N THR A 10 -0.15 0.81 -26.96
CA THR A 10 -1.36 1.09 -27.77
C THR A 10 -2.64 0.44 -27.25
N ASN A 11 -2.67 -0.06 -26.01
CA ASN A 11 -3.95 -0.23 -25.34
C ASN A 11 -4.35 1.15 -24.80
N PHE A 12 -4.94 1.94 -25.68
CA PHE A 12 -5.65 3.16 -25.35
C PHE A 12 -6.81 2.79 -24.42
N TYR A 13 -6.55 2.76 -23.11
CA TYR A 13 -7.63 2.68 -22.12
C TYR A 13 -8.40 4.01 -22.23
N PRO A 14 -9.69 3.99 -22.56
CA PRO A 14 -10.47 5.21 -22.71
C PRO A 14 -10.37 5.99 -21.40
N THR A 15 -9.76 7.18 -21.46
CA THR A 15 -9.63 8.01 -20.27
C THR A 15 -10.95 8.74 -20.13
N ILE A 16 -11.88 8.17 -19.36
CA ILE A 16 -13.20 8.74 -19.09
C ILE A 16 -13.08 10.09 -18.35
N MET A 17 -11.95 10.32 -17.67
CA MET A 17 -11.69 11.53 -16.89
C MET A 17 -10.68 12.45 -17.61
N ASN A 18 -11.02 13.74 -17.72
CA ASN A 18 -10.18 14.75 -18.36
C ASN A 18 -8.86 15.01 -17.61
N ASN A 19 -8.81 14.73 -16.30
CA ASN A 19 -7.63 14.88 -15.47
C ASN A 19 -7.20 13.52 -14.91
N LYS A 20 -5.91 13.19 -15.09
CA LYS A 20 -5.30 11.95 -14.59
C LYS A 20 -5.05 11.96 -13.07
N ILE A 21 -5.00 13.14 -12.46
CA ILE A 21 -4.77 13.35 -11.03
C ILE A 21 -5.97 14.11 -10.47
N ILE A 22 -6.61 13.54 -9.45
CA ILE A 22 -7.81 14.07 -8.81
C ILE A 22 -7.57 14.06 -7.30
N ASN A 23 -7.93 15.12 -6.59
CA ASN A 23 -7.86 15.15 -5.13
C ASN A 23 -8.97 14.28 -4.53
N VAL A 24 -8.75 13.72 -3.33
CA VAL A 24 -9.77 12.94 -2.60
C VAL A 24 -11.09 13.71 -2.47
N LYS A 25 -11.04 15.03 -2.28
CA LYS A 25 -12.23 15.90 -2.22
C LYS A 25 -13.01 15.95 -3.53
N ASP A 26 -12.33 15.90 -4.67
CA ASP A 26 -12.96 15.94 -5.99
C ASP A 26 -13.38 14.54 -6.46
N ALA A 27 -12.72 13.50 -5.93
CA ALA A 27 -13.05 12.11 -6.19
C ALA A 27 -14.43 11.74 -5.64
N SER A 28 -14.80 12.26 -4.46
CA SER A 28 -16.14 12.04 -3.88
C SER A 28 -17.27 12.61 -4.74
N LEU A 29 -17.01 13.69 -5.48
CA LEU A 29 -17.95 14.30 -6.43
C LEU A 29 -18.10 13.49 -7.72
N ASN A 30 -17.11 12.63 -8.05
CA ASN A 30 -17.04 11.88 -9.30
C ASN A 30 -17.07 10.35 -9.09
N LEU A 31 -17.61 9.88 -7.97
CA LEU A 31 -17.61 8.45 -7.61
C LEU A 31 -18.16 7.54 -8.71
N ASN A 32 -19.25 7.92 -9.37
CA ASN A 32 -19.85 7.12 -10.45
C ASN A 32 -18.88 6.90 -11.62
N ALA A 33 -18.16 7.94 -12.02
CA ALA A 33 -17.18 7.85 -13.11
C ALA A 33 -15.98 6.98 -12.69
N ILE A 34 -15.54 7.09 -11.43
CA ILE A 34 -14.44 6.28 -10.88
C ILE A 34 -14.84 4.80 -10.82
N VAL A 35 -16.06 4.51 -10.34
CA VAL A 35 -16.60 3.14 -10.29
C VAL A 35 -16.74 2.56 -11.70
N GLN A 36 -17.27 3.31 -12.67
CA GLN A 36 -17.32 2.86 -14.07
C GLN A 36 -15.93 2.60 -14.66
N LEU A 37 -14.94 3.43 -14.32
CA LEU A 37 -13.57 3.23 -14.76
C LEU A 37 -13.01 1.91 -14.21
N ILE A 38 -13.15 1.66 -12.90
CA ILE A 38 -12.61 0.47 -12.23
C ILE A 38 -13.36 -0.81 -12.63
N SER A 39 -14.69 -0.76 -12.74
CA SER A 39 -15.53 -1.94 -12.94
C SER A 39 -15.71 -2.33 -14.40
N GLN A 40 -15.77 -1.36 -15.33
CA GLN A 40 -16.18 -1.62 -16.72
C GLN A 40 -15.08 -1.38 -17.76
N ASN A 41 -14.00 -0.65 -17.42
CA ASN A 41 -13.02 -0.16 -18.40
C ASN A 41 -11.58 -0.60 -18.08
N ASP A 42 -11.43 -1.76 -17.44
CA ASP A 42 -10.14 -2.32 -17.04
C ASP A 42 -9.25 -1.29 -16.29
N GLY A 43 -9.92 -0.45 -15.50
CA GLY A 43 -9.34 0.71 -14.85
C GLY A 43 -8.38 0.29 -13.74
N VAL A 44 -7.19 0.89 -13.79
CA VAL A 44 -6.20 0.80 -12.71
C VAL A 44 -6.04 2.18 -12.12
N VAL A 45 -6.19 2.27 -10.80
CA VAL A 45 -6.08 3.52 -10.04
C VAL A 45 -4.90 3.45 -9.08
N ALA A 46 -4.28 4.60 -8.81
CA ALA A 46 -3.29 4.74 -7.76
C ALA A 46 -3.98 5.30 -6.51
N LEU A 47 -3.85 4.60 -5.38
CA LEU A 47 -4.45 4.98 -4.11
C LEU A 47 -3.33 5.29 -3.10
N PRO A 48 -3.46 6.35 -2.30
CA PRO A 48 -2.51 6.62 -1.22
C PRO A 48 -2.60 5.50 -0.16
N THR A 49 -1.45 5.16 0.43
CA THR A 49 -1.36 4.36 1.66
C THR A 49 -0.43 5.06 2.63
N ASP A 50 -0.34 4.57 3.87
CA ASP A 50 0.58 5.10 4.90
C ASP A 50 2.06 5.08 4.49
N THR A 51 2.42 4.37 3.41
CA THR A 51 3.82 4.18 3.00
C THR A 51 4.07 4.69 1.59
N ILE A 52 3.47 4.04 0.59
CA ILE A 52 3.63 4.36 -0.82
C ILE A 52 2.28 4.25 -1.52
N TYR A 53 2.15 4.85 -2.71
CA TYR A 53 0.94 4.66 -3.50
C TYR A 53 0.82 3.19 -3.96
N GLY A 54 -0.36 2.62 -3.74
CA GLY A 54 -0.74 1.30 -4.23
C GLY A 54 -1.48 1.41 -5.55
N LEU A 55 -1.15 0.56 -6.52
CA LEU A 55 -2.00 0.35 -7.69
C LEU A 55 -3.10 -0.66 -7.37
N ALA A 56 -4.35 -0.30 -7.67
CA ALA A 56 -5.55 -1.09 -7.42
C ALA A 56 -6.44 -1.18 -8.66
N CYS A 57 -7.21 -2.26 -8.76
CA CYS A 57 -8.24 -2.49 -9.77
C CYS A 57 -9.33 -3.40 -9.19
N SER A 58 -10.39 -3.64 -9.95
CA SER A 58 -11.40 -4.65 -9.59
C SER A 58 -10.78 -6.05 -9.57
N VAL A 59 -11.09 -6.83 -8.52
CA VAL A 59 -10.68 -8.25 -8.39
C VAL A 59 -11.37 -9.15 -9.41
N PHE A 60 -12.52 -8.73 -9.93
CA PHE A 60 -13.29 -9.47 -10.93
C PHE A 60 -12.83 -9.18 -12.37
N ASN A 61 -11.87 -8.27 -12.55
CA ASN A 61 -11.41 -7.84 -13.86
C ASN A 61 -10.00 -8.41 -14.16
N THR A 62 -9.96 -9.53 -14.87
CA THR A 62 -8.72 -10.22 -15.25
C THR A 62 -7.79 -9.33 -16.09
N GLU A 63 -8.33 -8.51 -16.99
CA GLU A 63 -7.53 -7.61 -17.84
C GLU A 63 -6.83 -6.51 -17.02
N ALA A 64 -7.53 -5.94 -16.04
CA ALA A 64 -6.95 -4.94 -15.13
C ALA A 64 -5.88 -5.57 -14.22
N ILE A 65 -6.09 -6.81 -13.77
CA ILE A 65 -5.13 -7.60 -13.01
C ILE A 65 -3.84 -7.81 -13.84
N GLU A 66 -3.96 -8.26 -15.09
CA GLU A 66 -2.81 -8.44 -15.98
C GLU A 66 -2.11 -7.12 -16.27
N ARG A 67 -2.88 -6.03 -16.39
CA ARG A 67 -2.33 -4.68 -16.55
C ARG A 67 -1.50 -4.28 -15.33
N ILE A 68 -1.94 -4.53 -14.10
CA ILE A 68 -1.13 -4.28 -12.90
C ILE A 68 0.14 -5.12 -12.90
N ARG A 69 0.08 -6.41 -13.27
CA ARG A 69 1.29 -7.27 -13.36
C ARG A 69 2.30 -6.72 -14.36
N ARG A 70 1.83 -6.32 -15.55
CA ARG A 70 2.65 -5.69 -16.58
C ARG A 70 3.28 -4.38 -16.10
N ILE A 71 2.49 -3.49 -15.47
CA ILE A 71 3.00 -2.21 -14.93
C ILE A 71 4.05 -2.43 -13.84
N LYS A 72 3.82 -3.38 -12.92
CA LYS A 72 4.75 -3.67 -11.82
C LYS A 72 5.93 -4.57 -12.22
N GLY A 73 5.95 -5.11 -13.44
CA GLY A 73 6.96 -6.08 -13.87
C GLY A 73 7.02 -7.34 -13.00
N ARG A 74 5.87 -7.82 -12.50
CA ARG A 74 5.79 -9.01 -11.64
C ARG A 74 5.50 -10.28 -12.43
N SER A 75 6.06 -11.41 -11.98
CA SER A 75 5.67 -12.73 -12.47
C SER A 75 4.24 -13.07 -12.06
N GLU A 76 3.58 -13.92 -12.85
CA GLU A 76 2.22 -14.44 -12.57
C GLU A 76 2.16 -15.25 -11.27
N THR A 77 3.28 -15.86 -10.89
CA THR A 77 3.42 -16.67 -9.67
C THR A 77 3.46 -15.86 -8.39
N LYS A 78 3.63 -14.53 -8.46
CA LYS A 78 3.73 -13.68 -7.28
C LYS A 78 2.36 -13.15 -6.88
N PRO A 79 1.89 -13.41 -5.65
CA PRO A 79 0.56 -12.95 -5.23
C PRO A 79 0.47 -11.42 -5.21
N MET A 80 -0.76 -10.93 -5.42
CA MET A 80 -1.14 -9.53 -5.23
C MET A 80 -1.97 -9.41 -3.95
N ALA A 81 -1.87 -8.26 -3.29
CA ALA A 81 -2.71 -7.96 -2.14
C ALA A 81 -4.14 -7.68 -2.60
N ILE A 82 -5.12 -8.17 -1.84
CA ILE A 82 -6.53 -7.84 -1.99
C ILE A 82 -6.88 -6.84 -0.89
N CYS A 83 -7.48 -5.72 -1.27
CA CYS A 83 -7.96 -4.71 -0.33
C CYS A 83 -9.47 -4.88 -0.21
N LEU A 84 -9.96 -5.16 1.00
CA LEU A 84 -11.37 -5.29 1.31
C LEU A 84 -11.71 -4.27 2.41
N ASP A 85 -12.88 -3.68 2.33
CA ASP A 85 -13.38 -2.74 3.32
C ASP A 85 -13.85 -3.45 4.60
N GLN A 86 -14.38 -4.67 4.45
CA GLN A 86 -14.87 -5.55 5.50
C GLN A 86 -14.11 -6.88 5.48
N GLU A 87 -14.00 -7.55 6.64
CA GLU A 87 -13.28 -8.81 6.87
C GLU A 87 -13.81 -9.98 6.02
N PHE A 88 -13.52 -9.95 4.71
CA PHE A 88 -13.86 -10.96 3.72
C PHE A 88 -15.35 -11.11 3.39
N SER A 89 -16.19 -10.18 3.84
CA SER A 89 -17.64 -10.34 3.74
C SER A 89 -18.16 -10.46 2.32
N GLU A 90 -17.58 -9.69 1.41
CA GLU A 90 -17.95 -9.67 0.01
C GLU A 90 -17.57 -10.95 -0.76
N ILE A 91 -16.59 -11.69 -0.26
CA ILE A 91 -16.07 -12.90 -0.93
C ILE A 91 -16.45 -14.20 -0.20
N TRP A 92 -17.19 -14.13 0.91
CA TRP A 92 -17.63 -15.30 1.68
C TRP A 92 -18.30 -16.37 0.83
N SER A 93 -19.15 -15.96 -0.13
CA SER A 93 -19.88 -16.87 -1.01
C SER A 93 -18.98 -17.64 -2.00
N SER A 94 -17.78 -17.13 -2.25
CA SER A 94 -16.82 -17.68 -3.22
C SER A 94 -15.66 -18.41 -2.55
N ILE A 95 -15.61 -18.48 -1.22
CA ILE A 95 -14.54 -19.15 -0.47
C ILE A 95 -15.07 -20.48 0.08
N ASP A 96 -14.40 -21.58 -0.24
CA ASP A 96 -14.77 -22.91 0.24
C ASP A 96 -14.50 -23.11 1.75
N LEU A 97 -13.49 -22.44 2.31
CA LEU A 97 -13.08 -22.57 3.71
C LEU A 97 -12.37 -21.30 4.22
N ILE A 98 -12.81 -20.78 5.36
CA ILE A 98 -12.11 -19.73 6.11
C ILE A 98 -11.63 -20.33 7.43
N ILE A 99 -10.31 -20.38 7.61
CA ILE A 99 -9.70 -20.75 8.88
C ILE A 99 -9.59 -19.48 9.71
N ASN A 100 -10.58 -19.23 10.56
CA ASN A 100 -10.52 -18.12 11.51
C ASN A 100 -9.55 -18.50 12.65
N GLY A 101 -8.34 -17.94 12.61
CA GLY A 101 -7.34 -18.11 13.66
C GLY A 101 -7.65 -17.37 14.97
N GLY A 102 -8.85 -16.76 15.07
CA GLY A 102 -9.19 -15.78 16.09
C GLY A 102 -8.69 -14.38 15.71
N PRO A 103 -9.06 -13.35 16.48
CA PRO A 103 -8.39 -12.06 16.42
C PRO A 103 -6.88 -12.32 16.54
N ILE A 104 -6.05 -11.65 15.73
CA ILE A 104 -4.60 -11.62 16.01
C ILE A 104 -4.51 -10.96 17.38
N GLN A 105 -4.37 -11.77 18.41
CA GLN A 105 -4.44 -11.32 19.79
C GLN A 105 -3.34 -10.27 19.93
N SER A 106 -3.71 -9.01 20.20
CA SER A 106 -2.84 -8.18 21.00
C SER A 106 -2.66 -8.99 22.26
N ASP A 107 -1.43 -9.39 22.52
CA ASP A 107 -1.09 -10.37 23.54
C ASP A 107 -1.83 -10.02 24.85
N ILE A 108 -2.93 -10.69 25.21
CA ILE A 108 -3.64 -10.34 26.46
C ILE A 108 -2.74 -10.64 27.69
N PHE A 109 -1.70 -11.46 27.48
CA PHE A 109 -0.66 -11.80 28.45
C PHE A 109 0.63 -10.98 28.34
N SER A 110 0.81 -10.15 27.30
CA SER A 110 1.90 -9.18 27.21
C SER A 110 1.26 -7.81 27.27
N GLY A 111 1.49 -7.05 28.34
CA GLY A 111 0.81 -5.77 28.62
C GLY A 111 1.10 -4.63 27.63
N ASN A 112 1.25 -4.92 26.34
CA ASN A 112 1.50 -4.02 25.23
C ASN A 112 0.38 -4.21 24.18
N SER A 113 -0.57 -3.30 24.16
CA SER A 113 -1.82 -3.41 23.37
C SER A 113 -1.65 -3.25 21.85
N ASP A 114 -0.48 -2.89 21.33
CA ASP A 114 -0.39 -2.26 20.00
C ASP A 114 0.48 -2.99 18.97
N CYS A 115 1.09 -4.13 19.29
CA CYS A 115 2.09 -4.77 18.42
C CYS A 115 1.50 -5.60 17.26
N SER A 116 0.35 -6.26 17.45
CA SER A 116 -0.19 -7.23 16.49
C SER A 116 -0.72 -6.62 15.18
N ARG A 117 -0.95 -5.30 15.17
CA ARG A 117 -1.32 -4.51 13.97
C ARG A 117 -0.25 -3.50 13.56
N ALA A 118 0.86 -3.42 14.28
CA ALA A 118 1.92 -2.50 13.96
C ALA A 118 2.63 -2.99 12.69
N GLY A 119 2.31 -2.41 11.53
CA GLY A 119 3.05 -2.65 10.28
C GLY A 119 4.55 -2.35 10.46
N SER A 120 5.38 -2.52 9.43
CA SER A 120 6.86 -2.35 9.52
C SER A 120 7.33 -1.05 10.17
N THR A 121 8.39 -1.06 10.96
CA THR A 121 9.01 0.20 11.41
C THR A 121 9.65 0.90 10.22
N ILE A 122 9.39 2.20 10.05
CA ILE A 122 9.96 3.01 8.97
C ILE A 122 10.90 4.03 9.60
N ILE A 123 12.17 3.93 9.21
CA ILE A 123 13.25 4.82 9.62
C ILE A 123 13.74 5.58 8.40
N ASP A 124 13.87 6.89 8.53
CA ASP A 124 14.56 7.70 7.56
C ASP A 124 16.04 7.79 7.93
N LEU A 125 16.87 7.34 7.00
CA LEU A 125 18.34 7.33 7.08
C LEU A 125 18.97 8.32 6.10
N CYS A 126 18.18 9.16 5.40
CA CYS A 126 18.69 10.03 4.33
C CYS A 126 19.73 11.07 4.80
N ASN A 127 19.83 11.33 6.11
CA ASN A 127 20.83 12.21 6.70
C ASN A 127 22.14 11.48 7.05
N CYS A 128 22.75 10.80 6.07
CA CYS A 128 23.97 9.99 6.25
C CYS A 128 25.14 10.78 6.86
N ASP A 129 25.21 12.09 6.66
CA ASP A 129 26.34 12.93 7.10
C ASP A 129 26.33 13.27 8.60
N LYS A 130 25.23 12.98 9.30
CA LYS A 130 25.00 13.48 10.66
C LYS A 130 24.99 12.40 11.75
N SER A 131 25.25 11.13 11.40
CA SER A 131 25.11 9.99 12.34
C SER A 131 23.75 10.00 13.06
N VAL A 132 22.69 10.47 12.41
CA VAL A 132 21.34 10.53 12.97
C VAL A 132 20.32 9.87 12.05
N TYR A 133 19.23 9.40 12.65
CA TYR A 133 18.06 8.87 11.94
C TYR A 133 16.78 9.49 12.47
N SER A 134 15.70 9.47 11.70
CA SER A 134 14.37 9.86 12.19
C SER A 134 13.38 8.72 12.04
N VAL A 135 12.43 8.63 12.97
CA VAL A 135 11.38 7.61 12.90
C VAL A 135 10.20 8.18 12.15
N VAL A 136 9.97 7.67 10.94
CA VAL A 136 8.82 8.07 10.11
C VAL A 136 7.56 7.38 10.60
N ARG A 137 7.68 6.11 11.03
CA ARG A 137 6.55 5.36 11.57
C ARG A 137 7.00 4.28 12.55
N ASN A 138 6.36 4.24 13.72
CA ASN A 138 6.51 3.14 14.66
C ASN A 138 5.84 1.88 14.14
N GLY A 139 6.52 0.74 14.32
CA GLY A 139 6.10 -0.54 13.78
C GLY A 139 6.49 -1.72 14.64
N SER A 140 6.13 -2.93 14.22
CA SER A 140 6.37 -4.18 14.95
C SER A 140 7.84 -4.43 15.29
N ALA A 141 8.77 -3.85 14.53
CA ALA A 141 10.21 -4.01 14.74
C ALA A 141 10.86 -2.81 15.44
N TYR A 142 10.11 -1.87 16.04
CA TYR A 142 10.63 -0.58 16.49
C TYR A 142 11.80 -0.73 17.47
N ASN A 143 11.58 -1.42 18.60
CA ASN A 143 12.61 -1.61 19.62
C ASN A 143 13.85 -2.34 19.07
N ALA A 144 13.66 -3.39 18.26
CA ALA A 144 14.76 -4.12 17.65
C ALA A 144 15.56 -3.25 16.67
N THR A 145 14.86 -2.40 15.90
CA THR A 145 15.48 -1.49 14.93
C THR A 145 16.29 -0.42 15.65
N VAL A 146 15.72 0.24 16.66
CA VAL A 146 16.42 1.26 17.48
C VAL A 146 17.67 0.67 18.14
N ALA A 147 17.56 -0.51 18.76
CA ALA A 147 18.71 -1.17 19.40
C ALA A 147 19.85 -1.46 18.42
N ILE A 148 19.54 -1.83 17.17
CA ILE A 148 20.55 -2.04 16.13
C ILE A 148 21.18 -0.71 15.69
N LEU A 149 20.36 0.32 15.44
CA LEU A 149 20.84 1.62 14.97
C LEU A 149 21.76 2.29 16.00
N GLU A 150 21.35 2.30 17.27
CA GLU A 150 22.14 2.90 18.35
C GLU A 150 23.33 2.02 18.75
N GLY A 151 23.12 0.70 18.91
CA GLY A 151 24.15 -0.19 19.42
C GLY A 151 25.22 -0.58 18.41
N ARG A 152 24.83 -0.89 17.17
CA ARG A 152 25.75 -1.39 16.13
C ARG A 152 26.28 -0.29 15.23
N TYR A 153 25.45 0.70 14.93
CA TYR A 153 25.79 1.76 13.98
C TYR A 153 26.06 3.12 14.65
N ASN A 154 25.90 3.21 15.98
CA ASN A 154 26.14 4.42 16.76
C ASN A 154 25.40 5.65 16.22
N LEU A 155 24.20 5.42 15.66
CA LEU A 155 23.32 6.46 15.17
C LEU A 155 22.42 6.95 16.30
N SER A 156 22.12 8.25 16.33
CA SER A 156 21.23 8.84 17.33
C SER A 156 19.90 9.27 16.72
N LEU A 157 18.82 9.18 17.48
CA LEU A 157 17.51 9.68 17.06
C LEU A 157 17.58 11.21 16.88
N SER A 158 17.14 11.71 15.73
CA SER A 158 17.05 13.15 15.48
C SER A 158 15.82 13.72 16.21
N ASP A 159 16.04 14.67 17.11
CA ASP A 159 14.99 15.43 17.79
C ASP A 159 14.31 16.42 16.83
N ASN A 160 13.54 15.93 15.86
CA ASN A 160 12.73 16.77 14.96
C ASN A 160 11.23 16.73 15.30
N PHE A 161 10.89 16.62 16.59
CA PHE A 161 9.55 16.92 17.08
C PHE A 161 9.58 17.95 18.21
N SER A 162 10.15 19.13 17.93
CA SER A 162 9.71 20.34 18.61
C SER A 162 8.40 20.81 17.97
N ASN A 163 7.30 20.32 18.55
CA ASN A 163 6.07 21.05 18.81
C ASN A 163 6.03 22.48 18.24
N THR A 164 5.32 22.69 17.13
CA THR A 164 4.73 24.01 16.81
C THR A 164 3.22 23.86 16.82
N ASN A 165 2.68 23.84 18.04
CA ASN A 165 1.41 24.50 18.30
C ASN A 165 1.57 25.98 17.94
N ASN A 166 0.78 26.46 16.99
CA ASN A 166 0.21 27.81 16.93
C ASN A 166 -1.02 27.78 16.03
#